data_AF-A0A1C7DHA3-F1
#
_entry.id   AF-A0A1C7DHA3-F1
#
_cell.length_a   1.000
_cell.length_b   1.000
_cell.length_c   1.000
_cell.angle_alpha   90.00
_cell.angle_beta   90.00
_cell.angle_gamma   90.00
#
_symmetry.space_group_name_H-M   'P 1'
#
loop_
_entity.id
_entity.type
_entity.pdbx_description
1 polymer ?
#
loop_
_entity_poly.entity_id
_entity_poly.type
_entity_poly.pdbx_seq_one_letter_code
_entity_poly.pdbx_strand_id
1 'polypeptide(L)' 'MSAVSTMVLSYQFSLEEKFSGVIENKWFWMVFALLVLVGLFAYAFYCTSRGYSFNGNVKLNWPKIWQMGIGCKAT' A
#
# COMPACT_ATOMS: atom_id res chain seq x y z
N MET A 1 -2.17 28.02 -30.56
CA MET A 1 -1.71 27.33 -29.34
C MET A 1 -1.07 28.39 -28.45
N SER A 2 -1.62 28.62 -27.26
CA SER A 2 -1.25 29.71 -26.35
C SER A 2 0.18 29.56 -25.85
N ALA A 3 1.02 30.60 -26.02
CA ALA A 3 2.42 30.63 -25.55
C ALA A 3 2.54 30.36 -24.03
N VAL A 4 1.47 30.59 -23.28
CA VAL A 4 1.35 30.24 -21.85
C VAL A 4 1.43 28.72 -21.64
N SER A 5 0.81 27.91 -22.52
CA SER A 5 0.82 26.44 -22.41
C SER A 5 2.22 25.87 -22.60
N THR A 6 3.04 26.45 -23.50
CA THR A 6 4.43 26.01 -23.71
C THR A 6 5.34 26.33 -22.53
N MET A 7 5.11 27.45 -21.83
CA MET A 7 5.87 27.81 -20.62
C MET A 7 5.49 26.94 -19.43
N VAL A 8 4.22 26.56 -19.30
CA VAL A 8 3.77 25.63 -18.24
C VAL A 8 4.33 24.23 -18.47
N LEU A 9 4.38 23.76 -19.72
CA LEU A 9 4.94 22.45 -20.07
C LEU A 9 6.43 22.34 -19.77
N SER A 10 7.22 23.35 -20.12
CA SER A 10 8.65 23.37 -19.81
C SER A 10 8.92 23.47 -18.31
N TYR A 11 8.08 24.19 -17.57
CA TYR A 11 8.15 24.25 -16.11
C TYR A 11 7.83 22.91 -15.44
N GLN A 12 6.79 22.21 -15.92
CA GLN A 12 6.45 20.86 -15.44
C GLN A 12 7.57 19.85 -15.69
N PHE A 13 8.17 19.86 -16.90
CA PHE A 13 9.30 18.97 -17.22
C PHE A 13 10.52 19.25 -16.34
N SER A 14 10.82 20.53 -16.08
CA SER A 14 11.91 20.93 -15.18
C SER A 14 11.67 20.53 -13.73
N LEU A 15 10.41 20.52 -13.29
CA LEU A 15 10.01 20.05 -11.97
C LEU A 15 10.12 18.53 -11.88
N GLU A 16 9.63 17.78 -12.88
CA GLU A 16 9.79 16.32 -12.92
C GLU A 16 11.25 15.90 -12.91
N GLU A 17 12.12 16.56 -13.66
CA GLU A 17 13.55 16.26 -13.67
C GLU A 17 14.18 16.52 -12.30
N LYS A 18 13.87 17.65 -11.65
CA LYS A 18 14.37 18.00 -10.32
C LYS A 18 13.84 17.12 -9.20
N PHE A 19 12.59 16.68 -9.29
CA PHE A 19 11.93 15.86 -8.28
C PHE A 19 11.90 14.37 -8.64
N SER A 20 12.53 13.98 -9.76
CA SER A 20 12.66 12.57 -10.18
C SER A 20 13.21 11.71 -9.04
N GLY A 21 14.30 12.16 -8.39
CA GLY A 21 14.89 11.45 -7.25
C GLY A 21 14.11 11.50 -5.94
N VAL A 22 13.16 12.45 -5.78
CA VAL A 22 12.37 12.63 -4.55
C VAL A 22 11.05 11.85 -4.61
N ILE A 23 10.38 11.87 -5.77
CA ILE A 23 9.18 11.07 -6.07
C ILE A 23 9.55 9.58 -6.15
N GLU A 24 10.81 9.28 -6.48
CA GLU A 24 11.35 7.93 -6.57
C GLU A 24 12.03 7.43 -5.29
N ASN A 25 11.49 7.79 -4.10
CA ASN A 25 11.58 6.88 -2.95
C ASN A 25 10.73 5.61 -3.19
N LYS A 26 10.78 5.04 -4.41
CA LYS A 26 10.30 3.70 -4.76
C LYS A 26 10.84 2.67 -3.77
N TRP A 27 12.05 2.89 -3.27
CA TRP A 27 12.63 2.02 -2.26
C TRP A 27 11.79 1.98 -0.97
N PHE A 28 11.30 3.12 -0.50
CA PHE A 28 10.40 3.17 0.66
C PHE A 28 9.10 2.39 0.41
N TRP A 29 8.49 2.56 -0.77
CA TRP A 29 7.29 1.83 -1.16
C TRP A 29 7.52 0.33 -1.33
N MET A 30 8.67 -0.07 -1.85
CA MET A 30 9.09 -1.47 -1.96
C MET A 30 9.28 -2.11 -0.58
N VAL A 31 9.96 -1.42 0.33
CA VAL A 31 10.13 -1.88 1.73
C VAL A 31 8.78 -1.97 2.44
N PHE A 32 7.91 -0.97 2.26
CA PHE A 32 6.56 -0.96 2.82
C PHE A 32 5.73 -2.15 2.31
N ALA A 33 5.72 -2.40 1.00
CA ALA A 33 5.02 -3.54 0.42
C ALA A 33 5.55 -4.89 0.95
N LEU A 34 6.87 -5.02 1.11
CA LEU A 34 7.49 -6.22 1.67
C LEU A 34 7.10 -6.44 3.13
N LEU A 35 7.09 -5.40 3.96
CA LEU A 35 6.67 -5.48 5.36
C LEU A 35 5.21 -5.92 5.50
N VAL A 36 4.32 -5.33 4.69
CA VAL A 36 2.90 -5.72 4.66
C VAL A 36 2.77 -7.20 4.28
N LEU A 37 3.46 -7.63 3.22
CA LEU A 37 3.40 -9.01 2.74
C LEU A 37 3.89 -10.00 3.81
N VAL A 38 5.03 -9.73 4.47
CA VAL A 38 5.53 -10.57 5.57
C VAL A 38 4.53 -10.63 6.73
N GLY A 39 3.91 -9.51 7.10
CA GLY A 39 2.88 -9.48 8.15
C GLY A 39 1.67 -10.35 7.82
N LEU A 40 1.20 -10.29 6.56
CA LEU A 40 0.10 -11.13 6.07
C LEU A 40 0.46 -12.62 6.11
N PHE A 41 1.64 -12.99 5.62
CA PHE A 41 2.10 -14.38 5.61
C PHE A 41 2.32 -14.93 7.02
N ALA A 42 2.95 -14.17 7.92
CA ALA A 42 3.16 -14.56 9.30
C ALA A 42 1.81 -14.81 10.01
N TYR A 43 0.83 -13.93 9.77
CA TYR A 43 -0.50 -14.08 10.34
C TYR A 43 -1.26 -15.28 9.74
N ALA A 44 -1.16 -15.50 8.43
CA ALA A 44 -1.73 -16.67 7.78
C ALA A 44 -1.13 -17.99 8.33
N PHE A 45 0.19 -18.04 8.50
CA PHE A 45 0.87 -19.19 9.10
C PHE A 45 0.44 -19.42 10.55
N TYR A 46 0.30 -18.34 11.34
CA TYR A 46 -0.23 -18.41 12.69
C TYR A 46 -1.65 -19.01 12.72
N CYS A 47 -2.56 -18.55 11.85
CA CYS A 47 -3.91 -19.12 11.76
C CYS A 47 -3.87 -20.62 11.46
N THR A 48 -3.10 -21.02 10.43
CA THR A 48 -2.99 -22.42 9.99
C THR A 48 -2.40 -23.31 11.09
N SER A 49 -1.35 -22.84 11.78
CA SER A 49 -0.70 -23.61 12.85
C SER A 49 -1.62 -23.92 14.04
N ARG A 50 -2.68 -23.13 14.23
CA ARG A 50 -3.67 -23.33 15.30
C ARG A 50 -4.96 -24.02 14.82
N GLY A 51 -5.02 -24.50 13.57
CA GLY A 51 -6.19 -25.19 13.02
C GLY A 51 -7.32 -24.27 12.56
N TYR A 52 -7.05 -22.97 12.41
CA TYR A 52 -8.01 -21.98 11.90
C TYR A 52 -7.75 -21.73 10.40
N SER A 53 -8.81 -21.56 9.61
CA SER A 53 -8.68 -21.20 8.19
C SER A 53 -8.47 -19.69 8.04
N PHE A 54 -7.56 -19.30 7.13
CA PHE A 54 -7.33 -17.90 6.78
C PHE A 54 -8.57 -17.34 6.08
N ASN A 55 -9.34 -16.51 6.79
CA ASN A 55 -10.52 -15.86 6.22
C ASN A 55 -10.11 -14.45 5.77
N GLY A 56 -9.75 -14.32 4.49
CA GLY A 56 -9.38 -13.05 3.85
C GLY A 56 -10.54 -12.04 3.71
N ASN A 57 -11.60 -12.20 4.50
CA ASN A 57 -12.76 -11.33 4.47
C ASN A 57 -12.44 -10.02 5.23
N VAL A 58 -12.01 -9.02 4.47
CA VAL A 58 -11.80 -7.66 4.97
C VAL A 58 -13.18 -7.04 5.25
N LYS A 59 -13.71 -7.25 6.45
CA LYS A 59 -14.95 -6.60 6.88
C LYS A 59 -14.67 -5.15 7.26
N LEU A 60 -14.94 -4.23 6.34
CA LEU A 60 -14.95 -2.79 6.58
C LEU A 60 -16.17 -2.41 7.41
N ASN A 61 -16.11 -2.59 8.73
CA ASN A 61 -17.19 -2.19 9.63
C ASN A 61 -16.89 -0.82 10.26
N TRP A 62 -17.37 0.25 9.61
CA TRP A 62 -17.47 1.60 10.22
C TRP A 62 -18.56 1.55 11.31
N PRO A 63 -18.39 2.08 12.55
CA PRO A 63 -17.38 3.01 13.08
C PRO A 63 -16.29 2.34 13.95
N LYS A 64 -16.19 1.01 13.96
CA LYS A 64 -15.20 0.25 14.75
C LYS A 64 -14.05 -0.22 13.87
N ILE A 65 -13.19 0.71 13.49
CA ILE A 65 -11.91 0.47 12.80
C ILE A 65 -11.04 -0.60 13.49
N TRP A 66 -11.14 -0.78 14.81
CA TRP A 66 -10.43 -1.81 15.57
C TRP A 66 -10.92 -3.25 15.32
N GLN A 67 -12.05 -3.43 14.62
CA GLN A 67 -12.52 -4.73 14.13
C GLN A 67 -12.11 -5.00 12.68
N MET A 68 -11.29 -4.13 12.07
CA MET A 68 -10.60 -4.43 10.82
C MET A 68 -9.44 -5.38 11.13
N GLY A 69 -9.72 -6.67 11.04
CA GLY A 69 -8.72 -7.71 11.14
C GLY A 69 -8.91 -8.70 10.00
N ILE A 70 -7.81 -9.15 9.43
CA ILE A 70 -7.80 -10.43 8.74
C ILE A 70 -8.05 -11.44 9.85
N GLY A 71 -9.19 -12.12 9.82
CA GLY A 71 -9.59 -13.02 10.91
C GLY A 71 -9.10 -14.43 10.65
N CYS A 72 -8.48 -15.08 11.64
CA CYS A 72 -8.45 -16.53 11.67
C CYS A 72 -9.89 -17.01 11.97
N LYS A 73 -10.54 -17.75 11.06
CA LYS A 73 -11.87 -18.33 11.32
C LYS A 73 -11.70 -19.76 11.81
N ALA A 74 -12.30 -20.07 12.96
CA ALA A 74 -12.39 -21.46 13.43
C ALA A 74 -13.23 -22.24 12.42
N THR A 75 -12.74 -23.39 11.99
CA THR A 75 -13.46 -24.30 11.10
C THR A 75 -14.77 -24.71 11.75
#